data_AF-A0A932M5E1-F1
#
_entry.id   AF-A0A932M5E1-F1
#
_cell.length_a   1.000
_cell.length_b   1.000
_cell.length_c   1.000
_cell.angle_alpha   90.00
_cell.angle_beta   90.00
_cell.angle_gamma   90.00
#
_symmetry.space_group_name_H-M   'P 1'
#
loop_
_entity.id
_entity.type
_entity.pdbx_description
1 polymer ?
#
loop_
_entity_poly.entity_id
_entity_poly.type
_entity_poly.pdbx_seq_one_letter_code
_entity_poly.pdbx_strand_id
1 'polypeptide(L)'
;MKLTIPRPLKLEHEELHEQLRRATRESGGLGEAAKAVAKLMHPHFVKEEEYALPPLGLLSLLAQGQVTPDMAAVLPMTDKLKAELGEMLAEHKSIVAALRNLADVAKRENKPEYAEFADKLILHAQTEEEVSYPTAILIGEYLKLKLGK
;
A
#
# COMPACT_ATOMS: atom_id res chain seq x y z
N MET A 1 4.09 20.96 -8.74
CA MET A 1 3.09 20.58 -7.72
C MET A 1 3.72 19.73 -6.62
N LYS A 2 3.30 19.88 -5.35
CA LYS A 2 3.61 18.89 -4.30
C LYS A 2 2.55 17.80 -4.34
N LEU A 3 2.93 16.60 -4.76
CA LEU A 3 2.06 15.42 -4.69
C LEU A 3 2.08 14.89 -3.25
N THR A 4 0.91 14.62 -2.69
CA THR A 4 0.77 14.15 -1.32
C THR A 4 -0.17 12.97 -1.29
N ILE A 5 0.22 11.91 -0.58
CA ILE A 5 -0.65 10.79 -0.27
C ILE A 5 -1.90 11.32 0.45
N PRO A 6 -3.12 10.90 0.05
CA PRO A 6 -4.34 11.27 0.77
C PRO A 6 -4.22 10.94 2.26
N ARG A 7 -4.55 11.90 3.13
CA ARG A 7 -4.39 11.79 4.59
C ARG A 7 -4.96 10.49 5.18
N PRO A 8 -6.15 10.01 4.78
CA PRO A 8 -6.68 8.74 5.31
C PRO A 8 -5.74 7.55 5.06
N LEU A 9 -5.19 7.43 3.85
CA LEU A 9 -4.27 6.35 3.48
C LEU A 9 -2.93 6.49 4.22
N LYS A 10 -2.40 7.72 4.35
CA LYS A 10 -1.15 7.93 5.09
C LYS A 10 -1.26 7.53 6.56
N LEU A 11 -2.38 7.86 7.21
CA LEU A 11 -2.61 7.50 8.61
C LEU A 11 -2.80 5.99 8.79
N GLU A 12 -3.51 5.34 7.87
CA GLU A 12 -3.65 3.88 7.87
C GLU A 12 -2.29 3.20 7.74
N HIS A 13 -1.45 3.61 6.78
CA HIS A 13 -0.08 3.11 6.60
C HIS A 13 0.77 3.28 7.88
N GLU A 14 0.75 4.48 8.47
CA GLU A 14 1.49 4.75 9.72
C GLU A 14 1.01 3.86 10.88
N GLU A 15 -0.30 3.63 10.99
CA GLU A 15 -0.89 2.76 12.01
C GLU A 15 -0.46 1.30 11.80
N LEU A 16 -0.56 0.78 10.58
CA LEU A 16 -0.18 -0.59 10.22
C LEU A 16 1.32 -0.83 10.45
N HIS A 17 2.16 0.14 10.10
CA HIS A 17 3.59 0.12 10.39
C HIS A 17 3.89 0.03 11.88
N GLU A 18 3.18 0.81 12.70
CA GLU A 18 3.40 0.82 14.14
C GLU A 18 2.90 -0.48 14.80
N GLN A 19 1.77 -1.01 14.37
CA GLN A 19 1.29 -2.32 14.84
C GLN A 19 2.27 -3.45 14.47
N LEU A 20 2.79 -3.46 13.23
CA LEU A 20 3.82 -4.41 12.83
C LEU A 20 5.10 -4.28 13.67
N ARG A 21 5.54 -3.03 13.93
CA ARG A 21 6.69 -2.76 14.81
C ARG A 21 6.47 -3.35 16.20
N ARG A 22 5.28 -3.24 16.78
CA ARG A 22 4.97 -3.85 18.09
C ARG A 22 5.03 -5.37 18.01
N ALA A 23 4.42 -5.99 16.99
CA ALA A 23 4.45 -7.43 16.79
C ALA A 23 5.89 -7.98 16.69
N THR A 24 6.80 -7.26 16.01
CA THR A 24 8.21 -7.68 15.90
C THR A 24 9.00 -7.66 17.20
N ARG A 25 8.49 -6.99 18.24
CA ARG A 25 9.09 -6.93 19.58
C ARG A 25 8.62 -8.03 20.52
N GLU A 26 7.59 -8.78 20.11
CA GLU A 26 7.15 -9.96 20.83
C GLU A 26 8.24 -11.03 20.86
N SER A 27 8.21 -11.87 21.88
CA SER A 27 9.12 -13.02 21.99
C SER A 27 8.51 -14.26 21.31
N GLY A 28 9.33 -15.30 21.13
CA GLY A 28 8.86 -16.59 20.65
C GLY A 28 8.47 -16.61 19.17
N GLY A 29 7.56 -17.51 18.82
CA GLY A 29 7.17 -17.75 17.43
C GLY A 29 6.48 -16.54 16.81
N LEU A 30 5.71 -15.79 17.60
CA LEU A 30 5.00 -14.60 17.14
C LEU A 30 5.98 -13.51 16.66
N GLY A 31 7.01 -13.21 17.45
CA GLY A 31 8.02 -12.22 17.09
C GLY A 31 8.78 -12.57 15.81
N GLU A 32 9.13 -13.85 15.64
CA GLU A 32 9.80 -14.32 14.41
C GLU A 32 8.88 -14.27 13.18
N ALA A 33 7.60 -14.64 13.34
CA ALA A 33 6.61 -14.50 12.26
C ALA A 33 6.41 -13.03 11.87
N ALA A 34 6.34 -12.12 12.83
CA ALA A 34 6.19 -10.69 12.57
C ALA A 34 7.42 -10.10 11.88
N LYS A 35 8.64 -10.53 12.24
CA LYS A 35 9.88 -10.10 11.57
C LYS A 35 9.92 -10.57 10.11
N ALA A 36 9.43 -11.77 9.83
CA ALA A 36 9.30 -12.27 8.46
C ALA A 36 8.35 -11.39 7.63
N VAL A 37 7.20 -10.99 8.19
CA VAL A 37 6.30 -10.02 7.56
C VAL A 37 7.00 -8.68 7.33
N ALA A 38 7.66 -8.12 8.34
CA ALA A 38 8.34 -6.82 8.25
C ALA A 38 9.43 -6.78 7.18
N LYS A 39 10.16 -7.88 6.98
CA LYS A 39 11.20 -8.00 5.95
C LYS A 39 10.62 -7.88 4.53
N LEU A 40 9.39 -8.35 4.32
CA LEU A 40 8.69 -8.26 3.04
C LEU A 40 7.98 -6.90 2.89
N MET A 41 7.30 -6.45 3.95
CA MET A 41 6.49 -5.23 3.93
C MET A 41 7.31 -3.95 3.81
N HIS A 42 8.47 -3.86 4.46
CA HIS A 42 9.23 -2.60 4.47
C HIS A 42 9.63 -2.10 3.07
N PRO A 43 10.28 -2.92 2.21
CA PRO A 43 10.59 -2.48 0.85
C PRO A 43 9.33 -2.25 0.01
N HIS A 44 8.25 -3.00 0.26
CA HIS A 44 6.98 -2.82 -0.43
C HIS A 44 6.36 -1.44 -0.14
N PHE A 45 6.21 -1.07 1.14
CA PHE A 45 5.70 0.24 1.53
C PHE A 45 6.52 1.41 0.96
N VAL A 46 7.84 1.26 0.83
CA VAL A 46 8.68 2.28 0.18
C VAL A 46 8.26 2.52 -1.26
N LYS A 47 7.98 1.46 -2.03
CA LYS A 47 7.49 1.59 -3.41
C LYS A 47 6.12 2.29 -3.46
N GLU A 48 5.24 1.94 -2.53
CA GLU A 48 3.92 2.53 -2.45
C GLU A 48 3.96 4.04 -2.15
N GLU A 49 4.78 4.43 -1.18
CA GLU A 49 4.97 5.84 -0.84
C GLU A 49 5.72 6.62 -1.92
N GLU A 50 6.61 5.95 -2.68
CA GLU A 50 7.37 6.56 -3.76
C GLU A 50 6.48 6.86 -4.98
N TYR A 51 5.63 5.91 -5.39
CA TYR A 51 4.94 6.03 -6.67
C TYR A 51 3.48 5.55 -6.72
N ALA A 52 3.03 4.66 -5.84
CA ALA A 52 1.68 4.09 -5.96
C ALA A 52 0.59 4.99 -5.37
N LEU A 53 0.83 5.54 -4.18
CA LEU A 53 -0.15 6.32 -3.41
C LEU A 53 -0.14 7.83 -3.68
N PRO A 54 1.00 8.51 -3.94
CA PRO A 54 1.01 9.95 -4.22
C PRO A 54 0.06 10.39 -5.34
N PRO A 55 -0.13 9.64 -6.45
CA PRO A 55 -1.07 10.02 -7.51
C PRO A 55 -2.51 10.22 -7.03
N LEU A 56 -2.94 9.45 -6.03
CA LEU A 56 -4.30 9.52 -5.46
C LEU A 56 -4.61 10.88 -4.84
N GLY A 57 -3.59 11.67 -4.50
CA GLY A 57 -3.75 13.05 -4.04
C GLY A 57 -4.43 13.99 -5.04
N LEU A 58 -4.47 13.61 -6.33
CA LEU A 58 -5.14 14.39 -7.38
C LEU A 58 -6.64 14.15 -7.47
N LEU A 59 -7.17 13.09 -6.85
CA LEU A 59 -8.54 12.61 -7.10
C LEU A 59 -9.61 13.68 -6.92
N SER A 60 -9.57 14.43 -5.82
CA SER A 60 -10.58 15.46 -5.54
C SER A 60 -10.58 16.60 -6.56
N LEU A 61 -9.41 16.96 -7.10
CA LEU A 61 -9.30 18.00 -8.14
C LEU A 61 -9.79 17.48 -9.48
N LEU A 62 -9.38 16.27 -9.86
CA LEU A 62 -9.78 15.63 -11.12
C LEU A 62 -11.29 15.36 -11.15
N ALA A 63 -11.88 14.97 -10.02
CA ALA A 63 -13.33 14.78 -9.88
C ALA A 63 -14.14 16.08 -10.08
N GLN A 64 -13.51 17.24 -9.85
CA GLN A 64 -14.09 18.56 -10.13
C GLN A 64 -13.80 19.05 -11.56
N GLY A 65 -13.18 18.22 -12.40
CA GLY A 65 -12.77 18.58 -13.76
C GLY A 65 -11.55 19.51 -13.81
N GLN A 66 -10.86 19.74 -12.69
CA GLN A 66 -9.68 20.59 -12.65
C GLN A 66 -8.47 19.82 -13.17
N VAL A 67 -7.90 20.30 -14.27
CA VAL A 67 -6.68 19.75 -14.88
C VAL A 67 -5.74 20.89 -15.19
N THR A 68 -4.50 20.80 -14.70
CA THR A 68 -3.45 21.79 -14.94
C THR A 68 -2.22 21.12 -15.57
N PRO A 69 -1.43 21.84 -16.38
CA PRO A 69 -0.26 21.25 -17.04
C PRO A 69 0.78 20.65 -16.08
N ASP A 70 0.91 21.18 -14.86
CA ASP A 70 1.86 20.71 -13.85
C ASP A 70 1.47 19.37 -13.22
N MET A 71 0.21 18.91 -13.38
CA MET A 71 -0.21 17.55 -13.00
C MET A 71 0.51 16.47 -13.82
N ALA A 72 1.10 16.81 -14.98
CA ALA A 72 1.93 15.88 -15.74
C ALA A 72 3.13 15.34 -14.94
N ALA A 73 3.51 15.98 -13.83
CA ALA A 73 4.54 15.49 -12.92
C ALA A 73 4.20 14.13 -12.28
N VAL A 74 2.94 13.70 -12.28
CA VAL A 74 2.52 12.39 -11.74
C VAL A 74 2.76 11.23 -12.71
N LEU A 75 2.92 11.52 -14.02
CA LEU A 75 2.97 10.50 -15.07
C LEU A 75 4.10 9.48 -14.87
N PRO A 76 5.35 9.87 -14.49
CA PRO A 76 6.39 8.90 -14.22
C PRO A 76 6.03 7.89 -13.12
N MET A 77 5.29 8.33 -12.10
CA MET A 77 4.84 7.46 -11.00
C MET A 77 3.78 6.46 -11.47
N THR A 78 2.78 6.94 -12.21
CA THR A 78 1.69 6.08 -12.71
C THR A 78 2.17 5.11 -13.78
N ASP A 79 3.13 5.53 -14.61
CA ASP A 79 3.76 4.67 -15.63
C ASP A 79 4.62 3.59 -14.99
N LYS A 80 5.39 3.95 -13.97
CA LYS A 80 6.16 2.99 -13.16
C LYS A 80 5.23 2.00 -12.47
N LEU A 81 4.17 2.46 -11.80
CA LEU A 81 3.17 1.58 -11.18
C LEU A 81 2.57 0.61 -12.21
N LYS A 82 2.18 1.10 -13.39
CA LYS A 82 1.59 0.24 -14.44
C LYS A 82 2.58 -0.80 -14.95
N ALA A 83 3.85 -0.44 -15.11
CA ALA A 83 4.90 -1.35 -15.56
C ALA A 83 5.27 -2.39 -14.48
N GLU A 84 5.29 -1.99 -13.22
CA GLU A 84 5.68 -2.81 -12.06
C GLU A 84 4.48 -3.51 -11.39
N LEU A 85 3.24 -3.32 -11.87
CA LEU A 85 2.02 -3.85 -11.24
C LEU A 85 2.11 -5.36 -11.00
N GLY A 86 2.63 -6.13 -11.96
CA GLY A 86 2.81 -7.57 -11.80
C GLY A 86 3.74 -7.96 -10.64
N GLU A 87 4.78 -7.15 -10.38
CA GLU A 87 5.69 -7.33 -9.25
C GLU A 87 5.01 -6.95 -7.94
N MET A 88 4.32 -5.80 -7.88
CA MET A 88 3.57 -5.37 -6.69
C MET A 88 2.57 -6.43 -6.23
N LEU A 89 1.82 -7.01 -7.17
CA LEU A 89 0.87 -8.11 -6.89
C LEU A 89 1.56 -9.41 -6.45
N ALA A 90 2.77 -9.70 -6.94
CA ALA A 90 3.54 -10.86 -6.51
C ALA A 90 4.09 -10.67 -5.08
N GLU A 91 4.49 -9.44 -4.73
CA GLU A 91 4.88 -9.07 -3.38
C GLU A 91 3.70 -9.22 -2.41
N HIS A 92 2.53 -8.70 -2.74
CA HIS A 92 1.30 -8.89 -1.95
C HIS A 92 1.01 -10.36 -1.67
N LYS A 93 1.11 -11.25 -2.67
CA LYS A 93 0.92 -12.70 -2.44
C LYS A 93 1.88 -13.26 -1.39
N SER A 94 3.14 -12.83 -1.43
CA SER A 94 4.17 -13.26 -0.48
C SER A 94 3.91 -12.71 0.93
N ILE A 95 3.53 -11.43 1.01
CA ILE A 95 3.13 -10.73 2.23
C ILE A 95 1.92 -11.41 2.87
N VAL A 96 0.86 -11.66 2.10
CA VAL A 96 -0.38 -12.30 2.58
C VAL A 96 -0.09 -13.72 3.10
N ALA A 97 0.80 -14.47 2.44
CA ALA A 97 1.22 -15.77 2.95
C ALA A 97 1.93 -15.66 4.31
N ALA A 98 2.82 -14.68 4.47
CA ALA A 98 3.49 -14.43 5.75
C ALA A 98 2.50 -13.96 6.84
N LEU A 99 1.53 -13.13 6.49
CA LEU A 99 0.47 -12.65 7.40
C LEU A 99 -0.44 -13.77 7.88
N ARG A 100 -0.83 -14.69 7.00
CA ARG A 100 -1.59 -15.89 7.40
C ARG A 100 -0.83 -16.72 8.43
N ASN A 101 0.48 -16.92 8.22
CA ASN A 101 1.31 -17.59 9.21
C ASN A 101 1.39 -16.81 10.54
N LEU A 102 1.53 -15.48 10.49
CA LEU A 102 1.47 -14.63 11.69
C LEU A 102 0.16 -14.83 12.45
N ALA A 103 -0.98 -14.80 11.75
CA ALA A 103 -2.30 -15.00 12.34
C ALA A 103 -2.45 -16.38 12.99
N ASP A 104 -1.95 -17.44 12.34
CA ASP A 104 -1.99 -18.81 12.86
C ASP A 104 -1.12 -18.99 14.11
N VAL A 105 0.04 -18.32 14.17
CA VAL A 105 0.91 -18.31 15.36
C VAL A 105 0.24 -17.52 16.48
N ALA A 106 -0.29 -16.33 16.19
CA ALA A 106 -1.01 -15.50 17.15
C ALA A 106 -2.18 -16.25 17.81
N LYS A 107 -2.97 -16.98 17.02
CA LYS A 107 -4.06 -17.85 17.52
C LYS A 107 -3.55 -18.95 18.44
N ARG A 108 -2.47 -19.65 18.06
CA ARG A 108 -1.86 -20.71 18.89
C ARG A 108 -1.28 -20.20 20.20
N GLU A 109 -0.76 -18.98 20.21
CA GLU A 109 -0.18 -18.33 21.39
C GLU A 109 -1.20 -17.53 22.21
N ASN A 110 -2.50 -17.61 21.90
CA ASN A 110 -3.60 -16.88 22.55
C ASN A 110 -3.41 -15.35 22.57
N LYS A 111 -2.93 -14.77 21.45
CA LYS A 111 -2.78 -13.33 21.24
C LYS A 111 -3.65 -12.85 20.06
N PRO A 112 -4.99 -12.89 20.19
CA PRO A 112 -5.92 -12.65 19.09
C PRO A 112 -5.74 -11.28 18.43
N GLU A 113 -5.27 -10.27 19.14
CA GLU A 113 -5.00 -8.92 18.63
C GLU A 113 -4.02 -8.91 17.44
N TYR A 114 -3.05 -9.84 17.41
CA TYR A 114 -2.11 -9.94 16.30
C TYR A 114 -2.67 -10.73 15.11
N ALA A 115 -3.66 -11.60 15.33
CA ALA A 115 -4.41 -12.22 14.26
C ALA A 115 -5.34 -11.19 13.58
N GLU A 116 -6.04 -10.38 14.38
CA GLU A 116 -6.88 -9.28 13.88
C GLU A 116 -6.05 -8.25 13.09
N PHE A 117 -4.86 -7.90 13.59
CA PHE A 117 -3.91 -7.06 12.85
C PHE A 117 -3.52 -7.67 11.50
N ALA A 118 -3.20 -8.97 11.47
CA ALA A 118 -2.85 -9.64 10.23
C ALA A 118 -4.00 -9.63 9.22
N ASP A 119 -5.22 -9.88 9.67
CA ASP A 119 -6.42 -9.81 8.83
C ASP A 119 -6.67 -8.38 8.30
N LYS A 120 -6.45 -7.34 9.13
CA LYS A 120 -6.51 -5.94 8.71
C LYS A 120 -5.48 -5.62 7.62
N LEU A 121 -4.25 -6.09 7.76
CA LEU A 121 -3.21 -5.84 6.75
C LEU A 121 -3.44 -6.61 5.44
N ILE A 122 -4.08 -7.79 5.50
CA ILE A 122 -4.53 -8.50 4.30
C ILE A 122 -5.62 -7.69 3.57
N LEU A 123 -6.60 -7.17 4.30
CA LEU A 123 -7.67 -6.35 3.72
C LEU A 123 -7.14 -5.05 3.10
N HIS A 124 -6.11 -4.46 3.72
CA HIS A 124 -5.41 -3.30 3.20
C HIS A 124 -4.78 -3.59 1.82
N ALA A 125 -4.03 -4.69 1.69
CA ALA A 125 -3.46 -5.12 0.41
C ALA A 125 -4.56 -5.34 -0.66
N GLN A 126 -5.68 -5.96 -0.30
CA GLN A 126 -6.82 -6.13 -1.23
C GLN A 126 -7.41 -4.79 -1.68
N THR A 127 -7.53 -3.82 -0.77
CA THR A 127 -8.00 -2.47 -1.10
C THR A 127 -7.05 -1.81 -2.09
N GLU A 128 -5.75 -2.03 -1.96
CA GLU A 128 -4.77 -1.50 -2.90
C GLU A 128 -4.87 -2.15 -4.28
N GLU A 129 -5.00 -3.48 -4.34
CA GLU A 129 -5.16 -4.23 -5.59
C GLU A 129 -6.43 -3.85 -6.35
N GLU A 130 -7.55 -3.72 -5.64
CA GLU A 130 -8.88 -3.56 -6.23
C GLU A 130 -9.27 -2.10 -6.44
N VAL A 131 -8.71 -1.18 -5.66
CA VAL A 131 -9.11 0.24 -5.64
C VAL A 131 -7.93 1.16 -5.88
N SER A 132 -6.91 1.15 -5.01
CA SER A 132 -5.87 2.20 -5.02
C SER A 132 -5.00 2.16 -6.26
N TYR A 133 -4.42 1.00 -6.62
CA TYR A 133 -3.53 0.91 -7.78
C TYR A 133 -4.25 1.11 -9.11
N PRO A 134 -5.42 0.50 -9.37
CA PRO A 134 -6.18 0.77 -10.59
C PRO A 134 -6.53 2.25 -10.71
N THR A 135 -6.90 2.90 -9.60
CA THR A 135 -7.22 4.33 -9.58
C THR A 135 -6.01 5.19 -9.90
N ALA A 136 -4.84 4.91 -9.30
CA ALA A 136 -3.61 5.63 -9.60
C ALA A 136 -3.22 5.50 -11.08
N ILE A 137 -3.38 4.31 -11.67
CA ILE A 137 -3.15 4.09 -13.11
C ILE A 137 -4.16 4.91 -13.94
N LEU A 138 -5.45 4.87 -13.60
CA LEU A 138 -6.49 5.64 -14.30
C LEU A 138 -6.25 7.15 -14.26
N ILE A 139 -5.71 7.69 -13.15
CA ILE A 139 -5.30 9.09 -13.06
C ILE A 139 -4.25 9.42 -14.13
N GLY A 140 -3.23 8.56 -14.29
CA GLY A 140 -2.19 8.71 -15.30
C GLY A 140 -2.77 8.71 -16.72
N GLU A 141 -3.61 7.73 -17.03
CA GLU A 141 -4.27 7.62 -18.35
C GLU A 141 -5.19 8.82 -18.63
N TYR A 142 -5.95 9.26 -17.63
CA TYR A 142 -6.82 10.42 -17.75
C TYR A 142 -6.04 11.71 -18.01
N LEU A 143 -4.92 11.91 -17.32
CA LEU A 143 -4.08 13.09 -17.51
C LEU A 143 -3.38 13.09 -18.88
N LYS A 144 -2.92 11.94 -19.36
CA LYS A 144 -2.41 11.79 -20.74
C LYS A 144 -3.45 12.22 -21.77
N LEU A 145 -4.67 11.71 -21.62
CA LEU A 145 -5.79 12.09 -22.49
C LEU A 145 -6.09 13.60 -22.43
N LYS A 146 -6.14 14.20 -21.24
CA LYS A 146 -6.50 15.62 -21.07
C LYS A 146 -5.39 16.59 -21.43
N LEU A 147 -4.13 16.18 -21.34
CA LEU A 147 -2.96 17.01 -21.62
C LEU A 147 -2.35 16.74 -23.00
N GLY A 148 -2.89 15.77 -23.76
CA GLY A 148 -2.39 15.40 -25.09
C GLY A 148 -0.99 14.77 -25.05
N LYS A 149 -0.75 13.87 -24.09
CA LYS A 149 0.53 13.19 -23.87
C LYS A 149 0.44 11.68 -24.10
#